data_AF-T0KT61-F1
#
_entry.id   AF-T0KT61-F1
#
_cell.length_a   1.000
_cell.length_b   1.000
_cell.length_c   1.000
_cell.angle_alpha   90.00
_cell.angle_beta   90.00
_cell.angle_gamma   90.00
#
_symmetry.space_group_name_H-M   'P 1'
#
loop_
_entity.id
_entity.type
_entity.pdbx_description
1 polymer ?
#
loop_
_entity_poly.entity_id
_entity_poly.type
_entity_poly.pdbx_seq_one_letter_code
_entity_poly.pdbx_strand_id
1 'polypeptide(L)'
;MDSGGVKDTWYGSKVWHSAPGTYFRFAEHSRISTRQSDDFEDTGRLLRAFLPFINEESRMRLRHYDGPATVIDSRVVCHRPVLSNVTFSYSSESFDDNNYLSDVFIRGNLTFNVDGNEQSSPLEYLEGGPWSFNCVAPTKHNNTALNWQASICSLNGGALAPGALLSTPRLVPGVIFQLTSLFLVFNSTGVGDDWRKSVQEHGAENPETHLWDSTVNELGLDSSTDGVWTRFEPADDTIGMAASACFTNFGASVEDVKMSSTTNGIQRSVSWDRSVSQYDTDGVRIQYHSVDDTTMSHEERGILHLEWKDVWDLDPITRTGSDDDYLAITGFFGVASDLPFVVRGPLNITDELNPCGTLQVGGYSTRAVHYAHASLFQNVIRETGSLPEALQELFTILEQMKYYEELPYYNVGSTATFILAEEKLIPVRWLGFGIVISIIGIHFGLLITTMILFLRLTRSSYLGNIWMSLSQVFSPETAHIIQEGTETKDGELEDVMSKVTTGSEVEVGPPLRRRVWVKANEMNGRKELVSA
;
A
#
# COMPACT_ATOMS: atom_id res chain seq x y z
N MET A 1 -13.65 -41.90 2.94
CA MET A 1 -12.86 -41.55 4.13
C MET A 1 -12.65 -40.06 4.05
N ASP A 2 -13.66 -39.35 4.55
CA ASP A 2 -13.64 -37.90 4.71
C ASP A 2 -12.70 -37.56 5.86
N SER A 3 -11.56 -36.95 5.54
CA SER A 3 -10.79 -36.21 6.52
C SER A 3 -11.38 -34.81 6.58
N GLY A 4 -12.39 -34.65 7.44
CA GLY A 4 -12.84 -33.35 7.91
C GLY A 4 -11.66 -32.63 8.57
N GLY A 5 -11.01 -31.76 7.80
CA GLY A 5 -10.06 -30.81 8.31
C GLY A 5 -10.85 -29.73 9.03
N VAL A 6 -10.75 -29.72 10.35
CA VAL A 6 -11.05 -28.52 11.15
C VAL A 6 -10.17 -27.42 10.56
N LYS A 7 -10.78 -26.44 9.88
CA LYS A 7 -10.08 -25.24 9.41
C LYS A 7 -9.83 -24.38 10.64
N ASP A 8 -8.59 -24.43 11.13
CA ASP A 8 -8.14 -23.65 12.27
C ASP A 8 -8.48 -22.16 12.04
N THR A 9 -9.31 -21.59 12.91
CA THR A 9 -9.31 -20.15 13.13
C THR A 9 -7.89 -19.79 13.57
N TRP A 10 -7.21 -18.95 12.79
CA TRP A 10 -5.81 -18.59 13.02
C TRP A 10 -5.68 -17.68 14.25
N TYR A 11 -5.74 -18.27 15.44
CA TYR A 11 -5.43 -17.59 16.69
C TYR A 11 -3.92 -17.36 16.78
N GLY A 12 -3.49 -16.10 16.71
CA GLY A 12 -2.06 -15.76 16.79
C GLY A 12 -1.67 -14.40 16.23
N SER A 13 -2.55 -13.70 15.52
CA SER A 13 -2.27 -12.33 15.08
C SER A 13 -2.03 -11.43 16.29
N LYS A 14 -0.90 -10.72 16.29
CA LYS A 14 -0.49 -9.80 17.37
C LYS A 14 -0.49 -8.37 16.89
N VAL A 15 -1.44 -8.01 16.02
CA VAL A 15 -1.52 -6.66 15.41
C VAL A 15 -1.52 -5.55 16.45
N TRP A 16 -2.16 -5.74 17.61
CA TRP A 16 -2.14 -4.76 18.70
C TRP A 16 -0.79 -4.63 19.41
N HIS A 17 0.10 -5.63 19.34
CA HIS A 17 1.40 -5.67 20.03
C HIS A 17 2.60 -5.53 19.10
N SER A 18 2.40 -5.47 17.79
CA SER A 18 3.47 -5.30 16.80
C SER A 18 3.35 -3.95 16.09
N ALA A 19 4.49 -3.39 15.64
CA ALA A 19 4.44 -2.25 14.73
C ALA A 19 4.08 -2.72 13.33
N PRO A 20 3.32 -1.93 12.55
CA PRO A 20 3.26 -2.12 11.11
C PRO A 20 4.67 -1.99 10.52
N GLY A 21 5.13 -3.00 9.77
CA GLY A 21 6.41 -2.91 9.05
C GLY A 21 6.40 -1.83 7.96
N THR A 22 5.20 -1.54 7.43
CA THR A 22 4.91 -0.47 6.49
C THR A 22 3.42 -0.13 6.58
N TYR A 23 3.04 1.07 6.17
CA TYR A 23 1.66 1.50 6.04
C TYR A 23 1.29 1.43 4.57
N PHE A 24 0.50 0.42 4.22
CA PHE A 24 0.28 0.06 2.84
C PHE A 24 -0.63 1.07 2.13
N ARG A 25 -0.37 1.25 0.84
CA ARG A 25 -1.25 1.98 -0.06
C ARG A 25 -2.58 1.22 -0.20
N PHE A 26 -3.68 1.96 -0.23
CA PHE A 26 -5.04 1.45 -0.40
C PHE A 26 -5.81 2.36 -1.37
N ALA A 27 -7.03 1.95 -1.75
CA ALA A 27 -7.97 2.81 -2.46
C ALA A 27 -9.09 3.27 -1.52
N GLU A 28 -9.57 4.48 -1.68
CA GLU A 28 -10.62 5.06 -0.84
C GLU A 28 -11.70 5.68 -1.72
N HIS A 29 -12.96 5.47 -1.34
CA HIS A 29 -14.09 6.17 -1.95
C HIS A 29 -14.35 7.47 -1.22
N SER A 30 -14.96 8.45 -1.90
CA SER A 30 -15.38 9.68 -1.25
C SER A 30 -16.28 9.38 -0.05
N ARG A 31 -16.02 10.06 1.07
CA ARG A 31 -16.81 9.92 2.30
C ARG A 31 -18.26 10.28 2.03
N ILE A 32 -19.18 9.45 2.54
CA ILE A 32 -20.61 9.67 2.41
C ILE A 32 -21.15 10.06 3.80
N SER A 33 -21.44 11.36 3.93
CA SER A 33 -22.13 12.03 5.05
C SER A 33 -21.54 11.81 6.44
N THR A 34 -20.86 12.82 6.98
CA THR A 34 -20.59 12.92 8.42
C THR A 34 -21.84 13.40 9.18
N ARG A 35 -21.98 12.99 10.44
CA ARG A 35 -23.00 13.52 11.34
C ARG A 35 -22.42 13.74 12.73
N GLN A 36 -22.83 14.82 13.37
CA GLN A 36 -22.45 15.14 14.74
C GLN A 36 -23.64 15.72 15.48
N SER A 37 -23.78 15.31 16.73
CA SER A 37 -24.73 15.82 17.71
C SER A 37 -23.97 16.11 19.00
N ASP A 38 -24.67 16.59 20.02
CA ASP A 38 -24.10 16.74 21.36
C ASP A 38 -23.69 15.38 21.96
N ASP A 39 -24.49 14.34 21.72
CA ASP A 39 -24.36 13.01 22.33
C ASP A 39 -23.67 11.96 21.45
N PHE A 40 -23.42 12.25 20.17
CA PHE A 40 -22.72 11.33 19.27
C PHE A 40 -21.90 12.04 18.18
N GLU A 41 -20.89 11.33 17.70
CA GLU A 41 -20.10 11.67 16.51
C GLU A 41 -20.06 10.44 15.58
N ASP A 42 -20.39 10.64 14.31
CA ASP A 42 -20.43 9.63 13.25
C ASP A 42 -19.52 10.08 12.11
N THR A 43 -18.46 9.31 11.86
CA THR A 43 -17.53 9.58 10.76
C THR A 43 -18.23 9.51 9.40
N GLY A 44 -19.41 8.91 9.32
CA GLY A 44 -20.02 8.61 8.05
C GLY A 44 -19.36 7.40 7.39
N ARG A 45 -19.94 7.01 6.26
CA ARG A 45 -19.51 5.83 5.53
C ARG A 45 -18.24 6.16 4.74
N LEU A 46 -17.21 5.34 4.92
CA LEU A 46 -15.96 5.47 4.21
C LEU A 46 -15.49 4.10 3.75
N LEU A 47 -15.53 3.87 2.44
CA LEU A 47 -15.12 2.60 1.88
C LEU A 47 -13.65 2.63 1.53
N ARG A 48 -12.93 1.59 1.98
CA ARG A 48 -11.51 1.40 1.69
C ARG A 48 -11.29 0.03 1.11
N ALA A 49 -10.51 -0.04 0.04
CA ALA A 49 -10.15 -1.29 -0.60
C ALA A 49 -8.65 -1.55 -0.49
N PHE A 50 -8.29 -2.76 -0.05
CA PHE A 50 -6.92 -3.20 0.09
C PHE A 50 -6.40 -3.83 -1.19
N LEU A 51 -5.13 -3.59 -1.50
CA LEU A 51 -4.56 -4.00 -2.78
C LEU A 51 -4.15 -5.49 -2.74
N PRO A 52 -4.58 -6.33 -3.70
CA PRO A 52 -4.27 -7.77 -3.74
C PRO A 52 -2.87 -8.04 -4.32
N PHE A 53 -1.86 -7.29 -3.87
CA PHE A 53 -0.47 -7.45 -4.28
C PHE A 53 0.41 -7.58 -3.05
N ILE A 54 1.24 -8.64 -2.98
CA ILE A 54 2.24 -8.83 -1.91
C ILE A 54 3.47 -7.92 -2.13
N ASN A 55 3.83 -7.66 -3.39
CA ASN A 55 5.00 -6.85 -3.72
C ASN A 55 4.73 -5.34 -3.57
N GLU A 56 5.65 -4.64 -2.90
CA GLU A 56 5.58 -3.19 -2.69
C GLU A 56 5.59 -2.41 -4.01
N GLU A 57 6.50 -2.77 -4.93
CA GLU A 57 6.64 -2.11 -6.22
C GLU A 57 5.33 -2.14 -7.02
N SER A 58 4.63 -3.27 -7.02
CA SER A 58 3.32 -3.41 -7.68
C SER A 58 2.27 -2.48 -7.07
N ARG A 59 2.19 -2.39 -5.73
CA ARG A 59 1.26 -1.47 -5.04
C ARG A 59 1.57 0.00 -5.30
N MET A 60 2.85 0.38 -5.26
CA MET A 60 3.26 1.77 -5.48
C MET A 60 3.09 2.21 -6.94
N ARG A 61 3.34 1.33 -7.90
CA ARG A 61 3.25 1.65 -9.34
C ARG A 61 1.84 1.48 -9.90
N LEU A 62 0.90 0.95 -9.14
CA LEU A 62 -0.48 0.74 -9.58
C LEU A 62 -1.14 2.07 -9.99
N ARG A 63 -1.60 2.12 -11.24
CA ARG A 63 -2.34 3.26 -11.82
C ARG A 63 -3.80 2.95 -12.10
N HIS A 64 -4.08 1.72 -12.46
CA HIS A 64 -5.43 1.23 -12.67
C HIS A 64 -5.54 -0.22 -12.21
N TYR A 65 -6.67 -0.56 -11.62
CA TYR A 65 -7.02 -1.91 -11.22
C TYR A 65 -8.52 -2.11 -11.47
N ASP A 66 -8.89 -3.22 -12.08
CA ASP A 66 -10.27 -3.66 -12.32
C ASP A 66 -10.33 -5.16 -12.04
N GLY A 67 -10.94 -5.54 -10.92
CA GLY A 67 -11.02 -6.91 -10.44
C GLY A 67 -11.35 -7.00 -8.94
N PRO A 68 -11.27 -8.20 -8.35
CA PRO A 68 -11.67 -8.42 -6.96
C PRO A 68 -10.64 -7.95 -5.95
N ALA A 69 -11.10 -7.17 -4.97
CA ALA A 69 -10.29 -6.73 -3.84
C ALA A 69 -11.09 -6.73 -2.54
N THR A 70 -10.40 -6.83 -1.40
CA THR A 70 -11.04 -6.73 -0.09
C THR A 70 -11.43 -5.29 0.20
N VAL A 71 -12.73 -5.05 0.39
CA VAL A 71 -13.34 -3.77 0.74
C VAL A 71 -13.87 -3.82 2.16
N ILE A 72 -13.57 -2.78 2.93
CA ILE A 72 -14.07 -2.54 4.29
C ILE A 72 -14.86 -1.24 4.34
N ASP A 73 -15.85 -1.17 5.24
CA ASP A 73 -16.50 0.06 5.66
C ASP A 73 -15.84 0.57 6.94
N SER A 74 -14.94 1.56 6.84
CA SER A 74 -14.23 2.07 8.01
C SER A 74 -15.06 3.05 8.85
N ARG A 75 -16.39 2.99 8.80
CA ARG A 75 -17.26 3.85 9.61
C ARG A 75 -17.12 3.56 11.11
N VAL A 76 -17.00 4.62 11.88
CA VAL A 76 -16.97 4.60 13.35
C VAL A 76 -17.97 5.61 13.88
N VAL A 77 -18.73 5.20 14.89
CA VAL A 77 -19.70 6.06 15.58
C VAL A 77 -19.43 5.99 17.07
N CYS A 78 -19.09 7.10 17.69
CA CYS A 78 -18.99 7.19 19.15
C CYS A 78 -20.23 7.87 19.71
N HIS A 79 -20.86 7.25 20.69
CA HIS A 79 -22.05 7.72 21.37
C HIS A 79 -21.79 7.77 22.87
N ARG A 80 -22.35 8.78 23.53
CA ARG A 80 -22.31 8.92 24.97
C ARG A 80 -23.08 7.77 25.65
N PRO A 81 -22.45 6.93 26.49
CA PRO A 81 -23.13 5.85 27.19
C PRO A 81 -23.71 6.33 28.52
N VAL A 82 -24.84 5.77 28.94
CA VAL A 82 -25.35 5.93 30.30
C VAL A 82 -24.78 4.80 31.15
N LEU A 83 -23.92 5.14 32.11
CA LEU A 83 -23.24 4.18 32.95
C LEU A 83 -23.93 4.08 34.32
N SER A 84 -24.06 2.85 34.82
CA SER A 84 -24.71 2.54 36.11
C SER A 84 -23.94 1.45 36.85
N ASN A 85 -24.08 1.40 38.18
CA ASN A 85 -23.36 0.46 39.04
C ASN A 85 -21.84 0.46 38.79
N VAL A 86 -21.26 1.65 38.62
CA VAL A 86 -19.83 1.78 38.31
C VAL A 86 -19.00 1.61 39.58
N THR A 87 -18.06 0.67 39.51
CA THR A 87 -17.11 0.33 40.57
C THR A 87 -15.70 0.39 40.01
N PHE A 88 -14.80 1.07 40.72
CA PHE A 88 -13.38 1.04 40.48
C PHE A 88 -12.73 0.01 41.39
N SER A 89 -11.85 -0.79 40.81
CA SER A 89 -11.17 -1.88 41.49
C SER A 89 -9.67 -1.76 41.33
N TYR A 90 -8.95 -2.05 42.41
CA TYR A 90 -7.50 -2.00 42.42
C TYR A 90 -6.92 -3.34 42.88
N SER A 91 -5.97 -3.86 42.11
CA SER A 91 -5.16 -5.03 42.46
C SER A 91 -3.72 -4.60 42.72
N SER A 92 -3.20 -4.83 43.91
CA SER A 92 -1.74 -4.79 44.16
C SER A 92 -1.17 -6.20 44.10
N GLU A 93 -0.48 -6.55 43.02
CA GLU A 93 0.51 -7.63 43.08
C GLU A 93 1.88 -7.00 43.39
N SER A 94 2.42 -7.29 44.57
CA SER A 94 3.81 -6.96 44.93
C SER A 94 4.74 -7.96 44.24
N PHE A 95 5.52 -7.50 43.27
CA PHE A 95 6.56 -8.33 42.63
C PHE A 95 7.94 -8.17 43.29
N ASP A 96 8.18 -7.04 43.96
CA ASP A 96 9.31 -6.72 44.84
C ASP A 96 8.94 -5.47 45.67
N ASP A 97 9.67 -5.19 46.76
CA ASP A 97 9.43 -4.11 47.74
C ASP A 97 9.22 -2.68 47.16
N ASN A 98 9.46 -2.47 45.86
CA ASN A 98 9.40 -1.14 45.22
C ASN A 98 8.63 -1.07 43.89
N ASN A 99 8.08 -2.17 43.35
CA ASN A 99 7.37 -2.16 42.06
C ASN A 99 6.02 -2.88 42.14
N TYR A 100 4.95 -2.08 42.13
CA TYR A 100 3.59 -2.55 41.94
C TYR A 100 3.20 -2.38 40.47
N LEU A 101 2.86 -3.47 39.79
CA LEU A 101 2.07 -3.36 38.57
C LEU A 101 0.62 -3.19 39.02
N SER A 102 0.12 -1.96 38.96
CA SER A 102 -1.27 -1.69 39.28
C SER A 102 -2.02 -1.20 38.06
N ASP A 103 -2.81 -2.11 37.49
CA ASP A 103 -3.91 -1.70 36.62
C ASP A 103 -5.10 -1.37 37.55
N VAL A 104 -5.74 -0.22 37.30
CA VAL A 104 -7.05 0.08 37.86
C VAL A 104 -8.07 -0.55 36.92
N PHE A 105 -9.05 -1.26 37.47
CA PHE A 105 -10.15 -1.83 36.71
C PHE A 105 -11.41 -1.00 36.93
N ILE A 106 -12.24 -0.92 35.91
CA ILE A 106 -13.57 -0.35 36.00
C ILE A 106 -14.59 -1.41 35.59
N ARG A 107 -15.59 -1.58 36.46
CA ARG A 107 -16.71 -2.49 36.28
C ARG A 107 -18.02 -1.72 36.33
N GLY A 108 -19.01 -2.16 35.58
CA GLY A 108 -20.34 -1.57 35.65
C GLY A 108 -21.25 -2.04 34.53
N ASN A 109 -22.36 -1.34 34.37
CA ASN A 109 -23.37 -1.59 33.35
C ASN A 109 -23.53 -0.36 32.46
N LEU A 110 -23.70 -0.58 31.16
CA LEU A 110 -23.95 0.49 30.20
C LEU A 110 -25.31 0.33 29.52
N THR A 111 -25.95 1.47 29.24
CA THR A 111 -27.14 1.60 28.41
C THR A 111 -26.98 2.80 27.49
N PHE A 112 -27.90 2.94 26.52
CA PHE A 112 -27.98 4.10 25.64
C PHE A 112 -29.38 4.69 25.74
N ASN A 113 -29.46 6.02 25.70
CA ASN A 113 -30.74 6.70 25.56
C ASN A 113 -31.06 6.85 24.07
N VAL A 114 -31.67 5.82 23.47
CA VAL A 114 -32.01 5.82 22.04
C VAL A 114 -33.51 6.06 21.89
N ASP A 115 -33.89 7.25 21.40
CA ASP A 115 -35.28 7.63 21.17
C ASP A 115 -35.93 6.95 19.94
N GLY A 116 -35.21 6.03 19.28
CA GLY A 116 -35.75 5.16 18.21
C GLY A 116 -36.07 5.85 16.87
N ASN A 117 -35.70 7.12 16.69
CA ASN A 117 -35.87 7.86 15.43
C ASN A 117 -34.52 7.99 14.69
N GLU A 118 -34.46 7.62 13.41
CA GLU A 118 -33.24 7.65 12.58
C GLU A 118 -32.61 9.05 12.45
N GLN A 119 -33.42 10.09 12.65
CA GLN A 119 -32.97 11.49 12.64
C GLN A 119 -32.29 11.93 13.94
N SER A 120 -32.50 11.20 15.05
CA SER A 120 -31.98 11.56 16.37
C SER A 120 -30.82 10.66 16.83
N SER A 121 -30.58 9.50 16.22
CA SER A 121 -29.44 8.64 16.56
C SER A 121 -28.92 7.87 15.35
N PRO A 122 -27.59 7.64 15.24
CA PRO A 122 -26.99 6.74 14.26
C PRO A 122 -27.19 5.25 14.59
N LEU A 123 -27.73 4.93 15.77
CA LEU A 123 -27.88 3.56 16.26
C LEU A 123 -29.28 2.99 15.97
N GLU A 124 -29.35 1.73 15.54
CA GLU A 124 -30.61 0.95 15.49
C GLU A 124 -30.97 0.44 16.91
N TYR A 125 -32.23 0.08 17.16
CA TYR A 125 -32.68 -0.45 18.45
C TYR A 125 -31.79 -1.60 18.92
N LEU A 126 -31.06 -1.37 20.01
CA LEU A 126 -30.15 -2.34 20.60
C LEU A 126 -30.91 -3.25 21.57
N GLU A 127 -31.31 -4.43 21.10
CA GLU A 127 -31.86 -5.47 21.98
C GLU A 127 -30.81 -5.96 22.99
N GLY A 128 -31.21 -6.12 24.26
CA GLY A 128 -30.40 -6.83 25.26
C GLY A 128 -29.62 -5.98 26.28
N GLY A 129 -29.80 -4.66 26.32
CA GLY A 129 -29.25 -3.82 27.39
C GLY A 129 -29.99 -4.02 28.75
N PRO A 130 -29.34 -3.76 29.91
CA PRO A 130 -27.99 -3.22 30.08
C PRO A 130 -26.86 -4.25 29.86
N TRP A 131 -25.74 -3.82 29.27
CA TRP A 131 -24.54 -4.66 29.08
C TRP A 131 -23.53 -4.41 30.20
N SER A 132 -23.07 -5.47 30.84
CA SER A 132 -22.00 -5.41 31.83
C SER A 132 -20.63 -5.28 31.15
N PHE A 133 -19.74 -4.50 31.77
CA PHE A 133 -18.35 -4.39 31.35
C PHE A 133 -17.39 -4.54 32.52
N ASN A 134 -16.21 -5.08 32.24
CA ASN A 134 -15.07 -5.16 33.13
C ASN A 134 -13.80 -4.86 32.32
N CYS A 135 -13.28 -3.64 32.47
CA CYS A 135 -12.23 -3.09 31.62
C CYS A 135 -11.07 -2.55 32.46
N VAL A 136 -9.90 -2.36 31.85
CA VAL A 136 -8.80 -1.59 32.46
C VAL A 136 -9.08 -0.10 32.29
N ALA A 137 -8.99 0.64 33.38
CA ALA A 137 -8.93 2.09 33.37
C ALA A 137 -7.46 2.53 33.21
N PRO A 138 -7.19 3.50 32.32
CA PRO A 138 -5.83 4.02 32.15
C PRO A 138 -5.45 4.85 33.39
N THR A 139 -4.17 5.00 33.69
CA THR A 139 -3.70 5.90 34.75
C THR A 139 -2.45 6.66 34.32
N LYS A 140 -2.28 7.91 34.80
CA LYS A 140 -1.04 8.64 34.53
C LYS A 140 0.13 7.94 35.21
N HIS A 141 1.22 7.80 34.49
CA HIS A 141 2.50 7.44 35.10
C HIS A 141 3.11 8.63 35.85
N ASN A 142 2.97 9.85 35.31
CA ASN A 142 3.41 11.10 35.93
C ASN A 142 2.51 12.26 35.49
N ASN A 143 2.42 13.29 36.31
CA ASN A 143 1.62 14.51 36.08
C ASN A 143 2.08 15.34 34.89
N THR A 144 3.23 15.03 34.29
CA THR A 144 3.80 15.73 33.12
C THR A 144 3.34 15.16 31.78
N ALA A 145 2.55 14.08 31.76
CA ALA A 145 2.06 13.49 30.51
C ALA A 145 1.03 14.41 29.84
N LEU A 146 1.41 14.98 28.69
CA LEU A 146 0.53 15.80 27.82
C LEU A 146 -0.41 14.97 26.95
N ASN A 147 -0.18 13.66 26.86
CA ASN A 147 -0.99 12.73 26.08
C ASN A 147 -2.23 12.31 26.86
N TRP A 148 -3.31 12.00 26.15
CA TRP A 148 -4.50 11.40 26.74
C TRP A 148 -4.14 10.07 27.39
N GLN A 149 -4.64 9.86 28.61
CA GLN A 149 -4.52 8.55 29.25
C GLN A 149 -5.68 7.73 28.76
N ALA A 150 -5.52 7.11 27.59
CA ALA A 150 -6.60 6.41 26.94
C ALA A 150 -6.44 4.89 27.08
N SER A 151 -7.55 4.19 27.25
CA SER A 151 -7.64 2.74 27.08
C SER A 151 -8.86 2.39 26.26
N ILE A 152 -8.83 1.23 25.63
CA ILE A 152 -9.93 0.70 24.83
C ILE A 152 -10.26 -0.71 25.28
N CYS A 153 -11.55 -1.02 25.31
CA CYS A 153 -12.08 -2.28 25.81
C CYS A 153 -13.18 -2.78 24.88
N SER A 154 -13.10 -4.03 24.43
CA SER A 154 -14.14 -4.66 23.62
C SER A 154 -15.12 -5.40 24.51
N LEU A 155 -16.39 -5.03 24.44
CA LEU A 155 -17.44 -5.63 25.28
C LEU A 155 -17.82 -7.05 24.87
N ASN A 156 -17.58 -7.42 23.62
CA ASN A 156 -18.30 -8.54 23.02
C ASN A 156 -17.44 -9.61 22.36
N GLY A 157 -16.11 -9.52 22.36
CA GLY A 157 -15.24 -10.59 21.84
C GLY A 157 -15.58 -11.08 20.41
N GLY A 158 -16.32 -10.31 19.61
CA GLY A 158 -16.82 -10.67 18.28
C GLY A 158 -18.32 -11.06 18.17
N ALA A 159 -19.08 -11.19 19.25
CA ALA A 159 -20.50 -11.55 19.23
C ALA A 159 -21.43 -10.32 19.23
N LEU A 160 -22.19 -10.16 18.17
CA LEU A 160 -23.01 -8.98 17.95
C LEU A 160 -24.40 -8.96 18.56
N ALA A 161 -24.92 -7.73 18.70
CA ALA A 161 -26.28 -7.41 18.28
C ALA A 161 -26.29 -7.09 16.77
N PRO A 162 -27.09 -7.78 15.95
CA PRO A 162 -27.29 -7.44 14.54
C PRO A 162 -27.47 -5.94 14.24
N GLY A 163 -26.62 -5.37 13.37
CA GLY A 163 -26.95 -4.12 12.68
C GLY A 163 -27.09 -2.88 13.57
N ALA A 164 -26.32 -2.77 14.66
CA ALA A 164 -26.40 -1.62 15.59
C ALA A 164 -26.27 -0.24 14.91
N LEU A 165 -25.69 -0.17 13.70
CA LEU A 165 -25.53 1.06 12.92
C LEU A 165 -26.57 1.11 11.79
N LEU A 166 -27.38 2.18 11.78
CA LEU A 166 -28.31 2.47 10.70
C LEU A 166 -27.58 2.70 9.38
N SER A 167 -28.28 2.47 8.26
CA SER A 167 -27.81 2.69 6.88
C SER A 167 -26.50 1.96 6.51
N THR A 168 -26.18 0.88 7.22
CA THR A 168 -25.03 0.03 6.89
C THR A 168 -25.36 -0.87 5.69
N PRO A 169 -24.65 -0.73 4.56
CA PRO A 169 -24.93 -1.51 3.36
C PRO A 169 -24.41 -2.92 3.56
N ARG A 170 -25.26 -3.91 3.25
CA ARG A 170 -24.89 -5.33 3.31
C ARG A 170 -23.79 -5.61 2.29
N LEU A 171 -22.55 -5.64 2.76
CA LEU A 171 -21.39 -6.04 1.97
C LEU A 171 -21.34 -7.57 1.74
N VAL A 172 -22.25 -8.35 2.35
CA VAL A 172 -22.31 -9.81 2.14
C VAL A 172 -23.74 -10.23 1.77
N PRO A 173 -23.98 -10.69 0.53
CA PRO A 173 -25.27 -11.25 0.14
C PRO A 173 -25.59 -12.52 0.93
N GLY A 174 -26.82 -12.61 1.46
CA GLY A 174 -27.31 -13.78 2.20
C GLY A 174 -27.03 -13.80 3.71
N VAL A 175 -26.17 -12.90 4.23
CA VAL A 175 -26.02 -12.70 5.67
C VAL A 175 -27.10 -11.75 6.15
N ILE A 176 -27.91 -12.19 7.11
CA ILE A 176 -29.10 -11.46 7.58
C ILE A 176 -28.70 -10.25 8.44
N PHE A 177 -27.48 -10.23 9.00
CA PHE A 177 -27.03 -9.24 10.00
C PHE A 177 -25.55 -8.86 9.84
N GLN A 178 -25.21 -7.56 9.90
CA GLN A 178 -23.82 -7.10 9.85
C GLN A 178 -23.13 -7.03 11.20
N LEU A 179 -21.86 -7.47 11.17
CA LEU A 179 -20.67 -7.36 12.05
C LEU A 179 -20.40 -6.10 12.94
N THR A 180 -21.32 -5.42 13.65
CA THR A 180 -20.94 -4.18 14.41
C THR A 180 -20.22 -4.37 15.76
N SER A 181 -18.92 -4.08 15.86
CA SER A 181 -18.19 -4.18 17.14
C SER A 181 -18.45 -3.00 18.08
N LEU A 182 -18.60 -3.26 19.38
CA LEU A 182 -18.76 -2.24 20.42
C LEU A 182 -17.51 -2.16 21.31
N PHE A 183 -16.95 -0.95 21.39
CA PHE A 183 -15.80 -0.62 22.23
C PHE A 183 -16.16 0.44 23.26
N LEU A 184 -15.67 0.29 24.49
CA LEU A 184 -15.59 1.38 25.45
C LEU A 184 -14.19 1.98 25.38
N VAL A 185 -14.13 3.30 25.24
CA VAL A 185 -12.90 4.06 25.37
C VAL A 185 -12.98 4.84 26.67
N PHE A 186 -11.94 4.72 27.47
CA PHE A 186 -11.80 5.47 28.71
C PHE A 186 -10.68 6.47 28.59
N ASN A 187 -10.88 7.67 29.13
CA ASN A 187 -9.83 8.66 29.37
C ASN A 187 -9.81 8.99 30.86
N SER A 188 -8.63 9.05 31.48
CA SER A 188 -8.52 9.33 32.91
C SER A 188 -7.59 10.49 33.25
N THR A 189 -7.87 11.08 34.40
CA THR A 189 -6.99 12.02 35.10
C THR A 189 -6.44 11.35 36.38
N GLY A 190 -5.46 11.99 37.02
CA GLY A 190 -4.80 11.44 38.21
C GLY A 190 -3.71 10.40 37.90
N VAL A 191 -2.75 10.28 38.83
CA VAL A 191 -1.68 9.28 38.79
C VAL A 191 -2.21 7.96 39.38
N GLY A 192 -1.64 6.83 38.95
CA GLY A 192 -2.06 5.51 39.47
C GLY A 192 -2.01 5.40 41.00
N ASP A 193 -1.08 6.11 41.67
CA ASP A 193 -1.01 6.17 43.13
C ASP A 193 -2.16 6.93 43.77
N ASP A 194 -2.68 7.97 43.11
CA ASP A 194 -3.82 8.75 43.62
C ASP A 194 -5.10 7.94 43.50
N TRP A 195 -5.27 7.23 42.39
CA TRP A 195 -6.33 6.23 42.21
C TRP A 195 -6.28 5.15 43.28
N ARG A 196 -5.10 4.57 43.50
CA ARG A 196 -4.88 3.53 44.53
C ARG A 196 -5.29 4.01 45.91
N LYS A 197 -4.79 5.17 46.35
CA LYS A 197 -5.11 5.71 47.67
C LYS A 197 -6.60 5.97 47.80
N SER A 198 -7.21 6.60 46.79
CA SER A 198 -8.64 6.94 46.82
C SER A 198 -9.52 5.69 46.95
N VAL A 199 -9.24 4.65 46.16
CA VAL A 199 -9.95 3.37 46.22
C VAL A 199 -9.71 2.64 47.55
N GLN A 200 -8.49 2.70 48.10
CA GLN A 200 -8.18 2.07 49.39
C GLN A 200 -8.78 2.82 50.60
N GLU A 201 -8.89 4.14 50.54
CA GLU A 201 -9.43 4.96 51.62
C GLU A 201 -10.95 4.85 51.74
N HIS A 202 -11.65 4.72 50.61
CA HIS A 202 -13.13 4.72 50.55
C HIS A 202 -13.74 3.34 50.25
N GLY A 203 -12.93 2.40 49.77
CA GLY A 203 -13.35 1.04 49.44
C GLY A 203 -13.05 0.01 50.52
N ALA A 204 -13.35 -1.26 50.20
CA ALA A 204 -13.02 -2.41 51.03
C ALA A 204 -12.34 -3.50 50.19
N GLU A 205 -11.43 -4.26 50.80
CA GLU A 205 -10.85 -5.44 50.17
C GLU A 205 -11.88 -6.56 50.10
N ASN A 206 -12.11 -7.07 48.89
CA ASN A 206 -12.88 -8.27 48.66
C ASN A 206 -12.02 -9.50 49.05
N PRO A 207 -12.44 -10.29 50.06
CA PRO A 207 -11.63 -11.41 50.56
C PRO A 207 -11.51 -12.58 49.59
N GLU A 208 -12.36 -12.65 48.55
CA GLU A 208 -12.32 -13.72 47.54
C GLU A 208 -11.40 -13.37 46.37
N THR A 209 -11.40 -12.11 45.94
CA THR A 209 -10.63 -11.64 44.77
C THR A 209 -9.35 -10.89 45.16
N HIS A 210 -9.19 -10.53 46.43
CA HIS A 210 -8.13 -9.64 46.94
C HIS A 210 -8.08 -8.27 46.23
N LEU A 211 -9.20 -7.86 45.63
CA LEU A 211 -9.36 -6.55 44.99
C LEU A 211 -9.94 -5.55 45.99
N TRP A 212 -9.40 -4.33 45.98
CA TRP A 212 -10.03 -3.21 46.67
C TRP A 212 -11.08 -2.59 45.75
N ASP A 213 -12.33 -2.59 46.19
CA ASP A 213 -13.47 -2.11 45.39
C ASP A 213 -14.07 -0.85 46.03
N SER A 214 -14.29 0.18 45.21
CA SER A 214 -15.00 1.40 45.60
C SER A 214 -15.93 1.88 44.49
N THR A 215 -17.16 2.22 44.84
CA THR A 215 -18.17 2.74 43.91
C THR A 215 -17.96 4.23 43.63
N VAL A 216 -18.48 4.72 42.51
CA VAL A 216 -18.48 6.17 42.17
C VAL A 216 -19.01 7.04 43.31
N ASN A 217 -20.05 6.58 44.01
CA ASN A 217 -20.65 7.31 45.14
C ASN A 217 -19.75 7.34 46.37
N GLU A 218 -19.04 6.24 46.66
CA GLU A 218 -18.09 6.16 47.78
C GLU A 218 -16.87 7.05 47.56
N LEU A 219 -16.43 7.17 46.31
CA LEU A 219 -15.36 8.09 45.90
C LEU A 219 -15.81 9.56 45.82
N GLY A 220 -17.10 9.85 45.99
CA GLY A 220 -17.63 11.21 45.89
C GLY A 220 -17.47 11.83 44.50
N LEU A 221 -17.51 11.01 43.44
CA LEU A 221 -17.38 11.47 42.06
C LEU A 221 -18.75 11.84 41.50
N ASP A 222 -18.89 13.08 41.04
CA ASP A 222 -20.12 13.56 40.42
C ASP A 222 -20.15 13.17 38.93
N SER A 223 -21.32 12.74 38.44
CA SER A 223 -21.49 12.42 37.02
C SER A 223 -21.84 13.67 36.22
N SER A 224 -21.12 13.89 35.13
CA SER A 224 -21.38 14.96 34.16
C SER A 224 -21.26 14.44 32.73
N THR A 225 -21.64 15.26 31.75
CA THR A 225 -21.61 14.91 30.33
C THR A 225 -20.87 15.98 29.54
N ASP A 226 -20.06 15.56 28.57
CA ASP A 226 -19.36 16.47 27.67
C ASP A 226 -19.18 15.82 26.29
N GLY A 227 -19.90 16.31 25.27
CA GLY A 227 -19.86 15.72 23.94
C GLY A 227 -20.17 14.21 23.98
N VAL A 228 -19.37 13.39 23.30
CA VAL A 228 -19.52 11.92 23.31
C VAL A 228 -19.12 11.24 24.64
N TRP A 229 -18.76 12.00 25.67
CA TRP A 229 -18.23 11.48 26.94
C TRP A 229 -19.23 11.57 28.10
N THR A 230 -19.28 10.51 28.88
CA THR A 230 -19.82 10.50 30.24
C THR A 230 -18.66 10.58 31.21
N ARG A 231 -18.67 11.57 32.09
CA ARG A 231 -17.58 11.88 33.02
C ARG A 231 -17.97 11.60 34.46
N PHE A 232 -16.99 11.20 35.25
CA PHE A 232 -17.02 11.09 36.70
C PHE A 232 -15.81 11.85 37.23
N GLU A 233 -16.04 13.03 37.79
CA GLU A 233 -14.98 13.93 38.24
C GLU A 233 -15.31 14.40 39.67
N PRO A 234 -14.29 14.54 40.55
CA PRO A 234 -14.45 15.12 41.87
C PRO A 234 -14.41 16.65 41.73
N ALA A 235 -14.91 17.36 42.75
CA ALA A 235 -14.85 18.83 42.77
C ALA A 235 -13.43 19.42 42.76
N ASP A 236 -12.39 18.59 42.98
CA ASP A 236 -10.99 18.99 43.09
C ASP A 236 -10.07 18.48 41.94
N ASP A 237 -10.64 17.86 40.90
CA ASP A 237 -9.96 17.34 39.70
C ASP A 237 -8.79 16.35 39.96
N THR A 238 -8.72 15.74 41.14
CA THR A 238 -7.60 14.85 41.54
C THR A 238 -7.59 13.52 40.79
N ILE A 239 -8.74 12.82 40.76
CA ILE A 239 -8.95 11.55 40.06
C ILE A 239 -10.26 11.55 39.30
N GLY A 240 -10.23 11.53 37.98
CA GLY A 240 -11.42 11.60 37.14
C GLY A 240 -11.38 10.62 35.99
N MET A 241 -12.55 10.22 35.52
CA MET A 241 -12.69 9.32 34.38
C MET A 241 -13.78 9.81 33.42
N ALA A 242 -13.48 9.77 32.14
CA ALA A 242 -14.43 9.91 31.05
C ALA A 242 -14.56 8.58 30.30
N ALA A 243 -15.77 8.21 29.89
CA ALA A 243 -16.06 7.04 29.08
C ALA A 243 -16.90 7.41 27.85
N SER A 244 -16.56 6.82 26.71
CA SER A 244 -17.33 6.91 25.46
C SER A 244 -17.48 5.53 24.84
N ALA A 245 -18.61 5.27 24.19
CA ALA A 245 -18.90 3.98 23.58
C ALA A 245 -18.89 4.11 22.05
N CYS A 246 -18.03 3.36 21.39
CA CYS A 246 -17.81 3.46 19.95
C CYS A 246 -18.16 2.16 19.22
N PHE A 247 -19.01 2.29 18.22
CA PHE A 247 -19.46 1.24 17.31
C PHE A 247 -18.66 1.31 16.01
N THR A 248 -18.29 0.16 15.47
CA THR A 248 -17.51 0.08 14.24
C THR A 248 -18.07 -0.93 13.26
N ASN A 249 -17.91 -0.67 11.95
CA ASN A 249 -18.37 -1.54 10.87
C ASN A 249 -17.25 -2.10 9.99
N PHE A 250 -16.15 -2.61 10.58
CA PHE A 250 -15.01 -3.13 9.82
C PHE A 250 -15.24 -4.49 9.15
N GLY A 251 -16.49 -4.82 8.81
CA GLY A 251 -16.79 -6.00 8.00
C GLY A 251 -16.08 -5.92 6.66
N ALA A 252 -15.24 -6.92 6.39
CA ALA A 252 -14.53 -7.04 5.12
C ALA A 252 -15.29 -7.95 4.16
N SER A 253 -15.28 -7.58 2.89
CA SER A 253 -15.90 -8.34 1.79
C SER A 253 -14.98 -8.31 0.59
N VAL A 254 -14.97 -9.36 -0.22
CA VAL A 254 -14.24 -9.34 -1.49
C VAL A 254 -15.22 -8.91 -2.58
N GLU A 255 -14.97 -7.73 -3.14
CA GLU A 255 -15.83 -7.12 -4.15
C GLU A 255 -15.03 -6.83 -5.41
N ASP A 256 -15.69 -6.90 -6.57
CA ASP A 256 -15.10 -6.40 -7.81
C ASP A 256 -15.05 -4.88 -7.76
N VAL A 257 -13.89 -4.28 -7.98
CA VAL A 257 -13.72 -2.85 -7.81
C VAL A 257 -12.85 -2.26 -8.89
N LYS A 258 -13.07 -0.97 -9.15
CA LYS A 258 -12.22 -0.17 -10.00
C LYS A 258 -11.47 0.84 -9.17
N MET A 259 -10.15 0.80 -9.29
CA MET A 259 -9.26 1.73 -8.61
C MET A 259 -8.43 2.48 -9.63
N SER A 260 -8.20 3.76 -9.40
CA SER A 260 -7.40 4.59 -10.30
C SER A 260 -6.51 5.58 -9.56
N SER A 261 -5.38 5.94 -10.18
CA SER A 261 -4.50 6.99 -9.71
C SER A 261 -3.65 7.57 -10.85
N THR A 262 -3.47 8.88 -10.82
CA THR A 262 -2.64 9.62 -11.79
C THR A 262 -1.18 9.78 -11.37
N THR A 263 -0.81 9.30 -10.18
CA THR A 263 0.57 9.32 -9.64
C THR A 263 1.01 7.96 -9.14
N ASN A 264 2.33 7.77 -8.98
CA ASN A 264 2.83 6.63 -8.23
C ASN A 264 2.51 6.89 -6.76
N GLY A 265 2.07 5.85 -6.06
CA GLY A 265 1.82 5.92 -4.63
C GLY A 265 3.09 5.85 -3.82
N ILE A 266 2.89 5.99 -2.51
CA ILE A 266 3.91 5.90 -1.49
C ILE A 266 3.46 4.88 -0.45
N GLN A 267 4.41 4.18 0.15
CA GLN A 267 4.17 3.47 1.41
C GLN A 267 4.93 4.22 2.50
N ARG A 268 4.23 4.53 3.59
CA ARG A 268 4.81 5.28 4.71
C ARG A 268 5.38 4.29 5.71
N SER A 269 6.39 4.70 6.45
CA SER A 269 6.88 4.02 7.64
C SER A 269 7.01 5.04 8.75
N VAL A 270 6.86 4.59 10.00
CA VAL A 270 7.05 5.46 11.16
C VAL A 270 8.51 5.39 11.59
N SER A 271 9.06 6.54 11.98
CA SER A 271 10.40 6.63 12.52
C SER A 271 10.34 7.13 13.96
N TRP A 272 11.33 6.74 14.77
CA TRP A 272 11.41 7.16 16.16
C TRP A 272 12.07 8.53 16.26
N ASP A 273 11.32 9.55 16.69
CA ASP A 273 11.88 10.86 17.00
C ASP A 273 12.45 10.87 18.43
N ARG A 274 13.77 10.97 18.51
CA ARG A 274 14.52 10.99 19.78
C ARG A 274 14.34 12.29 20.56
N SER A 275 14.00 13.39 19.90
CA SER A 275 13.89 14.71 20.55
C SER A 275 12.66 14.80 21.44
N VAL A 276 11.53 14.26 20.96
CA VAL A 276 10.26 14.21 21.68
C VAL A 276 9.98 12.84 22.30
N SER A 277 10.84 11.85 22.04
CA SER A 277 10.66 10.45 22.45
C SER A 277 9.29 9.92 22.04
N GLN A 278 8.93 10.04 20.76
CA GLN A 278 7.67 9.53 20.19
C GLN A 278 7.89 9.08 18.74
N TYR A 279 6.98 8.25 18.20
CA TYR A 279 6.96 7.98 16.77
C TYR A 279 6.43 9.18 15.98
N ASP A 280 7.15 9.57 14.93
CA ASP A 280 6.61 10.47 13.91
C ASP A 280 5.57 9.71 13.09
N THR A 281 4.31 10.14 13.24
CA THR A 281 3.13 9.55 12.63
C THR A 281 2.42 10.51 11.69
N ASP A 282 2.96 11.70 11.44
CA ASP A 282 2.27 12.73 10.63
C ASP A 282 2.04 12.25 9.21
N GLY A 283 3.03 11.57 8.64
CA GLY A 283 2.89 10.97 7.33
C GLY A 283 1.82 9.87 7.28
N VAL A 284 1.67 9.09 8.34
CA VAL A 284 0.63 8.06 8.39
C VAL A 284 -0.74 8.70 8.53
N ARG A 285 -0.89 9.65 9.47
CA ARG A 285 -2.12 10.43 9.65
C ARG A 285 -2.58 10.99 8.30
N ILE A 286 -1.73 11.73 7.60
CA ILE A 286 -2.08 12.30 6.27
C ILE A 286 -2.59 11.24 5.28
N GLN A 287 -2.01 10.04 5.27
CA GLN A 287 -2.44 8.98 4.36
C GLN A 287 -3.85 8.45 4.68
N TYR A 288 -4.19 8.31 5.97
CA TYR A 288 -5.47 7.75 6.44
C TYR A 288 -6.53 8.80 6.79
N HIS A 289 -6.15 10.05 6.88
CA HIS A 289 -7.02 11.12 7.31
C HIS A 289 -7.95 11.55 6.18
N SER A 290 -9.26 11.42 6.39
CA SER A 290 -10.28 11.69 5.37
C SER A 290 -11.34 12.63 5.92
N VAL A 291 -11.01 13.85 6.35
CA VAL A 291 -12.04 14.79 6.86
C VAL A 291 -12.84 15.40 5.71
N ASP A 292 -14.15 15.57 5.93
CA ASP A 292 -15.09 16.16 4.97
C ASP A 292 -14.63 17.56 4.56
N ASP A 293 -14.55 17.75 3.23
CA ASP A 293 -14.33 19.01 2.51
C ASP A 293 -12.93 19.68 2.67
N THR A 294 -12.07 19.45 1.66
CA THR A 294 -11.19 20.48 1.04
C THR A 294 -9.76 20.78 1.55
N THR A 295 -8.90 19.81 1.84
CA THR A 295 -7.45 20.14 1.76
C THR A 295 -6.57 19.21 0.95
N MET A 296 -6.82 17.89 0.92
CA MET A 296 -5.91 16.97 0.22
C MET A 296 -6.66 15.95 -0.64
N SER A 297 -6.28 15.90 -1.91
CA SER A 297 -6.70 14.89 -2.88
C SER A 297 -6.17 13.48 -2.52
N HIS A 298 -6.78 12.45 -3.10
CA HIS A 298 -6.28 11.06 -2.99
C HIS A 298 -4.81 10.96 -3.42
N GLU A 299 -4.41 11.73 -4.44
CA GLU A 299 -3.05 11.81 -4.94
C GLU A 299 -2.08 12.41 -3.93
N GLU A 300 -2.45 13.52 -3.26
CA GLU A 300 -1.62 14.16 -2.23
C GLU A 300 -1.45 13.28 -1.00
N ARG A 301 -2.46 12.47 -0.68
CA ARG A 301 -2.41 11.44 0.37
C ARG A 301 -1.66 10.18 -0.07
N GLY A 302 -1.36 10.03 -1.37
CA GLY A 302 -0.63 8.90 -1.93
C GLY A 302 -1.45 7.63 -2.10
N ILE A 303 -2.78 7.72 -2.06
CA ILE A 303 -3.73 6.59 -2.16
C ILE A 303 -4.34 6.51 -3.58
N LEU A 304 -5.19 5.52 -3.83
CA LEU A 304 -5.97 5.42 -5.07
C LEU A 304 -7.40 5.92 -4.83
N HIS A 305 -8.03 6.41 -5.89
CA HIS A 305 -9.46 6.63 -5.91
C HIS A 305 -10.18 5.29 -6.14
N LEU A 306 -11.15 4.97 -5.28
CA LEU A 306 -12.04 3.83 -5.42
C LEU A 306 -13.34 4.29 -6.08
N GLU A 307 -13.66 3.73 -7.24
CA GLU A 307 -14.97 3.90 -7.86
C GLU A 307 -15.95 2.96 -7.17
N TRP A 308 -16.94 3.54 -6.49
CA TRP A 308 -18.05 2.79 -5.90
C TRP A 308 -19.32 2.98 -6.74
N LYS A 309 -20.12 1.92 -6.84
CA LYS A 309 -21.47 1.99 -7.40
C LYS A 309 -22.44 1.83 -6.25
N ASP A 310 -23.33 2.80 -6.04
CA ASP A 310 -24.24 2.81 -4.89
C ASP A 310 -25.18 1.60 -4.83
N VAL A 311 -25.39 0.97 -5.99
CA VAL A 311 -26.22 -0.23 -6.15
C VAL A 311 -25.37 -1.29 -6.84
N TRP A 312 -24.58 -2.01 -6.06
CA TRP A 312 -24.32 -3.39 -6.45
C TRP A 312 -25.63 -4.12 -6.16
N ASP A 313 -26.40 -4.41 -7.22
CA ASP A 313 -27.07 -5.70 -7.24
C ASP A 313 -25.93 -6.66 -6.92
N LEU A 314 -25.91 -7.15 -5.69
CA LEU A 314 -25.09 -8.27 -5.32
C LEU A 314 -25.65 -9.41 -6.16
N ASP A 315 -25.26 -9.47 -7.44
CA ASP A 315 -25.20 -10.71 -8.16
C ASP A 315 -24.35 -11.55 -7.22
N PRO A 316 -24.93 -12.54 -6.53
CA PRO A 316 -24.12 -13.42 -5.73
C PRO A 316 -23.07 -13.87 -6.71
N ILE A 317 -21.78 -13.62 -6.41
CA ILE A 317 -20.73 -14.36 -7.10
C ILE A 317 -21.26 -15.78 -6.99
N THR A 318 -21.63 -16.35 -8.14
CA THR A 318 -22.30 -17.65 -8.23
C THR A 318 -21.21 -18.67 -7.95
N ARG A 319 -20.68 -18.62 -6.72
CA ARG A 319 -19.77 -19.59 -6.16
C ARG A 319 -20.67 -20.75 -5.86
N THR A 320 -20.69 -21.67 -6.80
CA THR A 320 -21.26 -23.01 -6.70
C THR A 320 -20.49 -23.87 -5.68
N GLY A 321 -20.09 -23.28 -4.55
CA GLY A 321 -19.26 -23.87 -3.50
C GLY A 321 -20.07 -24.05 -2.24
N SER A 322 -19.90 -25.21 -1.61
CA SER A 322 -20.45 -25.64 -0.32
C SER A 322 -20.31 -24.60 0.79
N ASP A 323 -21.08 -24.77 1.89
CA ASP A 323 -21.06 -23.99 3.15
C ASP A 323 -19.66 -23.56 3.66
N ASP A 324 -18.60 -24.26 3.26
CA ASP A 324 -17.19 -23.92 3.46
C ASP A 324 -16.72 -22.57 2.85
N ASP A 325 -17.37 -22.06 1.80
CA ASP A 325 -17.02 -20.77 1.17
C ASP A 325 -17.58 -19.57 1.97
N TYR A 326 -18.67 -19.77 2.72
CA TYR A 326 -19.21 -18.76 3.64
C TYR A 326 -18.21 -18.46 4.77
N LEU A 327 -17.37 -19.44 5.15
CA LEU A 327 -16.38 -19.28 6.20
C LEU A 327 -15.16 -18.42 5.79
N ALA A 328 -14.85 -18.34 4.48
CA ALA A 328 -13.78 -17.48 3.98
C ALA A 328 -14.14 -15.98 4.09
N ILE A 329 -15.45 -15.67 4.08
CA ILE A 329 -15.99 -14.32 4.33
C ILE A 329 -16.05 -14.03 5.83
N THR A 330 -16.21 -15.05 6.68
CA THR A 330 -16.13 -14.90 8.16
C THR A 330 -14.70 -14.81 8.72
N GLY A 331 -13.66 -14.93 7.88
CA GLY A 331 -12.26 -14.90 8.33
C GLY A 331 -11.80 -13.55 8.88
N PHE A 332 -12.42 -12.45 8.44
CA PHE A 332 -12.20 -11.12 9.02
C PHE A 332 -13.06 -10.92 10.27
N PHE A 333 -12.82 -11.73 11.31
CA PHE A 333 -13.20 -11.31 12.65
C PHE A 333 -12.48 -9.99 12.92
N GLY A 334 -13.24 -8.93 13.16
CA GLY A 334 -12.66 -7.59 13.32
C GLY A 334 -11.61 -7.54 14.42
N VAL A 335 -10.72 -6.55 14.36
CA VAL A 335 -9.59 -6.34 15.28
C VAL A 335 -9.93 -6.32 16.79
N ALA A 336 -11.22 -6.31 17.15
CA ALA A 336 -11.72 -6.49 18.51
C ALA A 336 -11.24 -7.80 19.17
N SER A 337 -11.22 -8.91 18.43
CA SER A 337 -10.84 -10.23 18.97
C SER A 337 -9.35 -10.37 19.27
N ASP A 338 -8.53 -9.51 18.66
CA ASP A 338 -7.06 -9.55 18.76
C ASP A 338 -6.54 -8.64 19.89
N LEU A 339 -7.44 -7.95 20.61
CA LEU A 339 -7.06 -7.15 21.76
C LEU A 339 -6.45 -8.03 22.88
N PRO A 340 -5.52 -7.46 23.68
CA PRO A 340 -4.90 -8.20 24.77
C PRO A 340 -5.95 -8.80 25.73
N PHE A 341 -5.88 -10.11 25.90
CA PHE A 341 -6.69 -10.85 26.86
C PHE A 341 -5.77 -11.80 27.63
N VAL A 342 -5.86 -11.77 28.96
CA VAL A 342 -5.08 -12.63 29.86
C VAL A 342 -6.05 -13.49 30.63
N VAL A 343 -6.07 -14.80 30.34
CA VAL A 343 -6.57 -15.82 31.29
C VAL A 343 -5.39 -16.16 32.18
N ARG A 344 -5.23 -15.46 33.31
CA ARG A 344 -4.27 -15.90 34.33
C ARG A 344 -5.00 -16.87 35.27
N GLY A 345 -4.50 -18.10 35.39
CA GLY A 345 -5.01 -19.12 36.32
C GLY A 345 -4.75 -18.78 37.80
N PRO A 346 -4.66 -19.76 38.71
CA PRO A 346 -5.79 -20.45 39.35
C PRO A 346 -6.64 -19.55 40.27
N LEU A 347 -6.59 -18.23 40.10
CA LEU A 347 -7.41 -17.28 40.84
C LEU A 347 -8.80 -17.23 40.18
N ASN A 348 -9.81 -17.67 40.92
CA ASN A 348 -11.22 -17.60 40.56
C ASN A 348 -11.69 -16.13 40.53
N ILE A 349 -11.22 -15.33 39.59
CA ILE A 349 -11.91 -14.09 39.24
C ILE A 349 -13.13 -14.52 38.44
N THR A 350 -14.29 -14.53 39.10
CA THR A 350 -15.57 -14.96 38.52
C THR A 350 -16.15 -13.98 37.50
N ASP A 351 -15.53 -12.81 37.31
CA ASP A 351 -15.89 -11.82 36.30
C ASP A 351 -14.81 -11.79 35.19
N GLU A 352 -15.07 -12.46 34.07
CA GLU A 352 -14.19 -12.47 32.91
C GLU A 352 -13.90 -11.03 32.45
N LEU A 353 -12.63 -10.61 32.52
CA LEU A 353 -12.21 -9.30 32.04
C LEU A 353 -12.39 -9.22 30.52
N ASN A 354 -13.01 -8.15 30.06
CA ASN A 354 -13.16 -7.88 28.63
C ASN A 354 -11.80 -7.65 27.96
N PRO A 355 -11.59 -8.10 26.70
CA PRO A 355 -10.38 -7.79 25.94
C PRO A 355 -10.11 -6.29 25.90
N CYS A 356 -8.94 -5.84 26.33
CA CYS A 356 -8.64 -4.41 26.45
C CYS A 356 -7.16 -4.10 26.22
N GLY A 357 -6.89 -2.87 25.79
CA GLY A 357 -5.55 -2.36 25.51
C GLY A 357 -5.40 -0.90 25.94
N THR A 358 -4.22 -0.52 26.42
CA THR A 358 -3.92 0.87 26.78
C THR A 358 -3.33 1.61 25.59
N LEU A 359 -3.96 2.72 25.18
CA LEU A 359 -3.54 3.61 24.08
C LEU A 359 -2.63 4.73 24.59
N GLN A 360 -1.80 4.41 25.59
CA GLN A 360 -0.93 5.35 26.27
C GLN A 360 0.50 5.26 25.75
N VAL A 361 1.15 6.41 25.72
CA VAL A 361 2.56 6.58 25.43
C VAL A 361 3.35 6.65 26.74
N GLY A 362 4.28 5.71 26.95
CA GLY A 362 5.21 5.75 28.09
C GLY A 362 4.63 5.30 29.44
N GLY A 363 3.53 4.55 29.45
CA GLY A 363 2.95 3.93 30.66
C GLY A 363 3.35 2.47 30.84
N TYR A 364 3.38 2.01 32.09
CA TYR A 364 3.50 0.59 32.40
C TYR A 364 2.10 0.01 32.57
N SER A 365 1.68 -0.85 31.65
CA SER A 365 0.49 -1.67 31.81
C SER A 365 0.75 -3.07 31.26
N THR A 366 0.16 -4.07 31.91
CA THR A 366 0.19 -5.45 31.41
C THR A 366 -0.57 -5.60 30.09
N ARG A 367 -1.34 -4.58 29.68
CA ARG A 367 -2.15 -4.54 28.46
C ARG A 367 -1.72 -3.43 27.49
N ALA A 368 -0.43 -3.09 27.52
CA ALA A 368 0.13 -2.11 26.60
C ALA A 368 -0.02 -2.57 25.14
N VAL A 369 -0.63 -1.71 24.33
CA VAL A 369 -0.58 -1.84 22.88
C VAL A 369 0.78 -1.37 22.37
N HIS A 370 1.15 -1.76 21.16
CA HIS A 370 2.38 -1.31 20.54
C HIS A 370 2.39 0.22 20.45
N TYR A 371 3.53 0.78 20.81
CA TYR A 371 3.66 2.22 20.97
C TYR A 371 3.41 2.99 19.66
N ALA A 372 3.70 2.42 18.49
CA ALA A 372 3.33 3.02 17.21
C ALA A 372 1.81 3.29 17.07
N HIS A 373 0.96 2.36 17.56
CA HIS A 373 -0.49 2.53 17.54
C HIS A 373 -0.96 3.60 18.53
N ALA A 374 -0.42 3.57 19.75
CA ALA A 374 -0.71 4.60 20.75
C ALA A 374 -0.27 5.98 20.24
N SER A 375 0.93 6.12 19.68
CA SER A 375 1.42 7.38 19.10
C SER A 375 0.52 7.91 17.99
N LEU A 376 0.05 7.03 17.08
CA LEU A 376 -0.86 7.45 16.03
C LEU A 376 -2.20 7.92 16.60
N PHE A 377 -2.82 7.13 17.49
CA PHE A 377 -4.08 7.51 18.13
C PHE A 377 -3.99 8.87 18.82
N GLN A 378 -2.91 9.09 19.59
CA GLN A 378 -2.64 10.37 20.27
C GLN A 378 -2.43 11.53 19.29
N ASN A 379 -1.79 11.27 18.15
CA ASN A 379 -1.60 12.27 17.12
C ASN A 379 -2.93 12.66 16.46
N VAL A 380 -3.74 11.68 16.03
CA VAL A 380 -5.02 11.93 15.36
C VAL A 380 -5.99 12.65 16.29
N ILE A 381 -6.16 12.18 17.53
CA ILE A 381 -7.13 12.78 18.46
C ILE A 381 -6.73 14.20 18.87
N ARG A 382 -5.42 14.51 18.93
CA ARG A 382 -4.93 15.86 19.22
C ARG A 382 -5.18 16.82 18.06
N GLU A 383 -5.01 16.37 16.83
CA GLU A 383 -5.20 17.21 15.64
C GLU A 383 -6.67 17.40 15.29
N THR A 384 -7.49 16.36 15.48
CA THR A 384 -8.91 16.37 15.06
C THR A 384 -9.86 16.78 16.18
N GLY A 385 -9.49 16.53 17.44
CA GLY A 385 -10.41 16.61 18.58
C GLY A 385 -11.52 15.54 18.56
N SER A 386 -11.51 14.60 17.61
CA SER A 386 -12.58 13.63 17.40
C SER A 386 -12.10 12.21 17.73
N LEU A 387 -12.76 11.58 18.70
CA LEU A 387 -12.51 10.19 19.07
C LEU A 387 -12.78 9.20 17.92
N PRO A 388 -13.93 9.25 17.23
CA PRO A 388 -14.21 8.25 16.19
C PRO A 388 -13.28 8.37 14.96
N GLU A 389 -12.77 9.56 14.61
CA GLU A 389 -11.73 9.69 13.57
C GLU A 389 -10.41 9.00 13.99
N ALA A 390 -9.98 9.18 15.24
CA ALA A 390 -8.78 8.52 15.77
C ALA A 390 -8.91 6.99 15.77
N LEU A 391 -10.09 6.47 16.13
CA LEU A 391 -10.38 5.04 16.08
C LEU A 391 -10.49 4.52 14.65
N GLN A 392 -11.10 5.28 13.73
CA GLN A 392 -11.21 4.91 12.32
C GLN A 392 -9.84 4.66 11.71
N GLU A 393 -8.89 5.59 11.88
CA GLU A 393 -7.54 5.45 11.33
C GLU A 393 -6.83 4.24 11.95
N LEU A 394 -6.86 4.13 13.29
CA LEU A 394 -6.23 3.04 14.02
C LEU A 394 -6.76 1.66 13.57
N PHE A 395 -8.07 1.47 13.54
CA PHE A 395 -8.68 0.20 13.16
C PHE A 395 -8.46 -0.13 11.69
N THR A 396 -8.49 0.85 10.79
CA THR A 396 -8.15 0.62 9.37
C THR A 396 -6.75 0.05 9.22
N ILE A 397 -5.78 0.58 9.97
CA ILE A 397 -4.39 0.11 9.93
C ILE A 397 -4.27 -1.30 10.48
N LEU A 398 -4.94 -1.60 11.60
CA LEU A 398 -4.92 -2.94 12.19
C LEU A 398 -5.56 -3.97 11.25
N GLU A 399 -6.68 -3.64 10.60
CA GLU A 399 -7.31 -4.50 9.59
C GLU A 399 -6.41 -4.69 8.37
N GLN A 400 -5.71 -3.63 7.95
CA GLN A 400 -4.76 -3.72 6.85
C GLN A 400 -3.56 -4.62 7.21
N MET A 401 -3.02 -4.53 8.43
CA MET A 401 -1.96 -5.42 8.90
C MET A 401 -2.42 -6.88 8.85
N LYS A 402 -3.63 -7.16 9.37
CA LYS A 402 -4.24 -8.48 9.35
C LYS A 402 -4.42 -9.00 7.92
N TYR A 403 -4.98 -8.18 7.03
CA TYR A 403 -5.13 -8.51 5.61
C TYR A 403 -3.82 -8.94 4.95
N TYR A 404 -2.73 -8.18 5.13
CA TYR A 404 -1.45 -8.52 4.49
C TYR A 404 -0.70 -9.67 5.18
N GLU A 405 -0.96 -9.93 6.47
CA GLU A 405 -0.52 -11.14 7.15
C GLU A 405 -1.21 -12.38 6.57
N GLU A 406 -2.49 -12.26 6.22
CA GLU A 406 -3.31 -13.35 5.72
C GLU A 406 -3.26 -13.56 4.20
N LEU A 407 -2.94 -12.52 3.43
CA LEU A 407 -2.92 -12.52 1.96
C LEU A 407 -2.16 -13.72 1.35
N PRO A 408 -1.01 -14.18 1.88
CA PRO A 408 -0.30 -15.34 1.34
C PRO A 408 -1.07 -16.67 1.47
N TYR A 409 -2.06 -16.77 2.36
CA TYR A 409 -2.87 -17.98 2.57
C TYR A 409 -4.04 -18.09 1.59
N TYR A 410 -4.33 -17.02 0.83
CA TYR A 410 -5.44 -17.03 -0.12
C TYR A 410 -5.15 -17.99 -1.26
N ASN A 411 -6.06 -18.95 -1.46
CA ASN A 411 -5.93 -20.03 -2.44
C ASN A 411 -6.96 -19.95 -3.58
N VAL A 412 -7.85 -18.96 -3.56
CA VAL A 412 -8.84 -18.72 -4.61
C VAL A 412 -8.31 -17.67 -5.58
N GLY A 413 -8.08 -18.08 -6.83
CA GLY A 413 -7.69 -17.17 -7.91
C GLY A 413 -8.90 -16.55 -8.60
N SER A 414 -8.77 -15.30 -9.02
CA SER A 414 -9.73 -14.61 -9.89
C SER A 414 -9.01 -13.77 -10.93
N THR A 415 -9.70 -13.42 -12.01
CA THR A 415 -9.13 -12.62 -13.10
C THR A 415 -9.24 -11.14 -12.75
N ALA A 416 -8.13 -10.41 -12.86
CA ALA A 416 -8.09 -8.96 -12.71
C ALA A 416 -7.25 -8.34 -13.82
N THR A 417 -7.57 -7.11 -14.19
CA THR A 417 -6.75 -6.30 -15.09
C THR A 417 -6.13 -5.14 -14.31
N PHE A 418 -4.87 -4.84 -14.58
CA PHE A 418 -4.16 -3.78 -13.90
C PHE A 418 -3.14 -3.10 -14.79
N ILE A 419 -2.87 -1.83 -14.51
CA ILE A 419 -1.87 -1.02 -15.21
C ILE A 419 -0.85 -0.55 -14.17
N LEU A 420 0.42 -0.87 -14.39
CA LEU A 420 1.53 -0.40 -13.57
C LEU A 420 2.29 0.69 -14.33
N ALA A 421 2.77 1.70 -13.61
CA ALA A 421 3.76 2.62 -14.14
C ALA A 421 5.09 1.88 -14.37
N GLU A 422 5.71 2.13 -15.52
CA GLU A 422 7.02 1.60 -15.88
C GLU A 422 7.99 2.77 -16.05
N GLU A 423 9.16 2.69 -15.41
CA GLU A 423 10.21 3.68 -15.59
C GLU A 423 10.95 3.41 -16.91
N LYS A 424 10.92 4.38 -17.82
CA LYS A 424 11.67 4.34 -19.07
C LYS A 424 12.63 5.49 -19.18
N LEU A 425 13.84 5.19 -19.65
CA LEU A 425 14.83 6.21 -19.98
C LEU A 425 14.35 6.97 -21.21
N ILE A 426 13.94 8.22 -21.01
CA ILE A 426 13.66 9.15 -22.09
C ILE A 426 14.91 9.97 -22.41
N PRO A 427 15.37 10.03 -23.68
CA PRO A 427 16.51 10.84 -24.04
C PRO A 427 16.15 12.33 -23.94
N VAL A 428 16.56 12.97 -22.85
CA VAL A 428 16.36 14.41 -22.61
C VAL A 428 17.36 15.29 -23.38
N ARG A 429 18.52 14.75 -23.77
CA ARG A 429 19.57 15.48 -24.49
C ARG A 429 19.68 15.00 -25.93
N TRP A 430 19.20 15.82 -26.86
CA TRP A 430 19.24 15.56 -28.31
C TRP A 430 20.57 15.94 -28.97
N LEU A 431 21.48 16.58 -28.23
CA LEU A 431 22.75 17.10 -28.78
C LEU A 431 23.61 15.97 -29.39
N GLY A 432 23.78 14.87 -28.66
CA GLY A 432 24.58 13.73 -29.14
C GLY A 432 23.97 13.10 -30.40
N PHE A 433 22.65 12.94 -30.41
CA PHE A 433 21.91 12.44 -31.58
C PHE A 433 22.08 13.38 -32.78
N GLY A 434 21.94 14.69 -32.57
CA GLY A 434 22.13 15.71 -33.62
C GLY A 434 23.52 15.65 -34.24
N ILE A 435 24.58 15.58 -33.42
CA ILE A 435 25.97 15.48 -33.90
C ILE A 435 26.14 14.24 -34.78
N VAL A 436 25.67 13.07 -34.32
CA VAL A 436 25.80 11.81 -35.06
C VAL A 436 25.06 11.86 -36.40
N ILE A 437 23.82 12.34 -36.42
CA ILE A 437 23.03 12.49 -37.64
C ILE A 437 23.68 13.48 -38.61
N SER A 438 24.23 14.59 -38.12
CA SER A 438 24.96 15.55 -38.97
C SER A 438 26.22 14.94 -39.58
N ILE A 439 27.01 14.18 -38.81
CA ILE A 439 28.21 13.49 -39.34
C ILE A 439 27.82 12.49 -40.42
N ILE A 440 26.77 11.70 -40.19
CA ILE A 440 26.24 10.74 -41.17
C ILE A 440 25.78 11.47 -42.43
N GLY A 441 25.03 12.56 -42.30
CA GLY A 441 24.57 13.37 -43.43
C GLY A 441 25.72 13.96 -44.25
N ILE A 442 26.76 14.49 -43.58
CA ILE A 442 27.97 14.99 -44.24
C ILE A 442 28.69 13.85 -44.96
N HIS A 443 28.82 12.67 -44.35
CA HIS A 443 29.47 11.51 -44.96
C HIS A 443 28.76 11.09 -46.26
N PHE A 444 27.44 10.94 -46.22
CA PHE A 444 26.66 10.62 -47.43
C PHE A 444 26.73 11.73 -48.47
N GLY A 445 26.68 13.00 -48.08
CA GLY A 445 26.86 14.13 -48.98
C GLY A 445 28.22 14.11 -49.68
N LEU A 446 29.29 13.82 -48.94
CA LEU A 446 30.63 13.67 -49.49
C LEU A 446 30.72 12.47 -50.44
N LEU A 447 30.18 11.30 -50.06
CA LEU A 447 30.16 10.12 -50.93
C LEU A 447 29.39 10.35 -52.23
N ILE A 448 28.23 11.01 -52.16
CA ILE A 448 27.44 11.35 -53.35
C ILE A 448 28.22 12.34 -54.22
N THR A 449 28.84 13.34 -53.60
CA THR A 449 29.62 14.35 -54.32
C THR A 449 30.83 13.72 -55.02
N THR A 450 31.60 12.86 -54.33
CA THR A 450 32.74 12.16 -54.92
C THR A 450 32.29 11.20 -56.02
N MET A 451 31.16 10.51 -55.85
CA MET A 451 30.57 9.67 -56.89
C MET A 451 30.17 10.49 -58.12
N ILE A 452 29.50 11.64 -57.95
CA ILE A 452 29.11 12.52 -59.06
C ILE A 452 30.34 13.09 -59.77
N LEU A 453 31.33 13.57 -59.01
CA LEU A 453 32.58 14.08 -59.58
C LEU A 453 33.32 12.98 -60.33
N PHE A 454 33.39 11.77 -59.79
CA PHE A 454 33.97 10.61 -60.46
C PHE A 454 33.22 10.29 -61.77
N LEU A 455 31.89 10.19 -61.74
CA LEU A 455 31.10 9.88 -62.94
C LEU A 455 31.14 10.98 -64.01
N ARG A 456 31.27 12.26 -63.62
CA ARG A 456 31.23 13.39 -64.57
C ARG A 456 32.59 13.88 -65.06
N LEU A 457 33.61 13.83 -64.23
CA LEU A 457 34.93 14.41 -64.54
C LEU A 457 35.98 13.35 -64.87
N THR A 458 35.79 12.09 -64.47
CA THR A 458 36.75 11.02 -64.78
C THR A 458 36.56 10.55 -66.21
N ARG A 459 37.23 11.22 -67.16
CA ARG A 459 37.30 10.82 -68.58
C ARG A 459 38.18 9.59 -68.84
N SER A 460 39.08 9.26 -67.91
CA SER A 460 39.93 8.07 -67.95
C SER A 460 39.94 7.43 -66.56
N SER A 461 39.13 6.40 -66.36
CA SER A 461 39.23 5.56 -65.16
C SER A 461 40.25 4.46 -65.45
N TYR A 462 41.30 4.35 -64.64
CA TYR A 462 42.34 3.31 -64.75
C TYR A 462 41.83 1.89 -64.41
N LEU A 463 40.52 1.72 -64.19
CA LEU A 463 39.93 0.39 -64.00
C LEU A 463 39.71 -0.29 -65.35
N GLY A 464 40.77 -0.87 -65.93
CA GLY A 464 40.71 -1.68 -67.16
C GLY A 464 41.64 -1.27 -68.29
N ASN A 465 42.59 -0.38 -68.03
CA ASN A 465 43.49 0.16 -69.04
C ASN A 465 44.49 -0.91 -69.54
N ILE A 466 44.54 -1.13 -70.85
CA ILE A 466 45.41 -2.12 -71.51
C ILE A 466 46.88 -1.74 -71.33
N TRP A 467 47.22 -0.45 -71.24
CA TRP A 467 48.57 0.04 -70.96
C TRP A 467 49.16 -0.48 -69.65
N MET A 468 48.33 -0.66 -68.62
CA MET A 468 48.78 -1.17 -67.32
C MET A 468 49.14 -2.67 -67.38
N SER A 469 48.52 -3.38 -68.32
CA SER A 469 48.81 -4.79 -68.62
C SER A 469 50.04 -4.91 -69.53
N LEU A 470 50.18 -4.01 -70.52
CA LEU A 470 51.30 -3.97 -71.44
C LEU A 470 52.62 -3.55 -70.77
N SER A 471 52.57 -2.58 -69.84
CA SER A 471 53.77 -2.11 -69.12
C SER A 471 54.35 -3.14 -68.16
N GLN A 472 53.56 -4.14 -67.74
CA GLN A 472 54.02 -5.26 -66.93
C GLN A 472 54.73 -6.35 -67.76
N VAL A 473 54.59 -6.34 -69.09
CA VAL A 473 55.19 -7.32 -70.01
C VAL A 473 56.19 -6.61 -70.94
N PHE A 474 57.23 -6.03 -70.33
CA PHE A 474 58.33 -5.43 -71.08
C PHE A 474 59.30 -6.53 -71.55
N SER A 475 59.33 -6.78 -72.85
CA SER A 475 60.21 -7.75 -73.52
C SER A 475 60.85 -7.08 -74.74
N PRO A 476 62.00 -7.59 -75.25
CA PRO A 476 62.62 -7.07 -76.48
C PRO A 476 61.65 -7.03 -77.68
N GLU A 477 60.68 -7.94 -77.70
CA GLU A 477 59.67 -8.05 -78.75
C GLU A 477 58.54 -7.00 -78.63
N THR A 478 58.19 -6.57 -77.42
CA THR A 478 57.16 -5.54 -77.16
C THR A 478 57.71 -4.11 -77.11
N ALA A 479 59.04 -3.95 -77.15
CA ALA A 479 59.71 -2.66 -77.03
C ALA A 479 59.33 -1.66 -78.14
N HIS A 480 59.16 -2.12 -79.38
CA HIS A 480 58.81 -1.23 -80.51
C HIS A 480 57.39 -0.66 -80.40
N ILE A 481 56.43 -1.46 -79.91
CA ILE A 481 55.03 -1.05 -79.70
C ILE A 481 54.93 0.01 -78.60
N ILE A 482 55.74 -0.12 -77.55
CA ILE A 482 55.78 0.83 -76.44
C ILE A 482 56.44 2.15 -76.87
N GLN A 483 57.46 2.10 -77.74
CA GLN A 483 58.22 3.26 -78.18
C GLN A 483 57.46 4.14 -79.20
N GLU A 484 56.66 3.53 -80.08
CA GLU A 484 55.76 4.24 -81.00
C GLU A 484 54.42 4.66 -80.36
N GLY A 485 53.98 3.94 -79.32
CA GLY A 485 52.63 4.09 -78.78
C GLY A 485 52.46 5.09 -77.62
N THR A 486 53.54 5.71 -77.12
CA THR A 486 53.53 6.51 -75.86
C THR A 486 52.49 7.65 -75.81
N GLU A 487 51.95 8.10 -76.95
CA GLU A 487 50.91 9.15 -77.02
C GLU A 487 49.55 8.66 -77.57
N THR A 488 49.39 7.36 -77.81
CA THR A 488 48.16 6.79 -78.43
C THR A 488 47.07 6.44 -77.41
N LYS A 489 45.81 6.63 -77.80
CA LYS A 489 44.65 6.32 -76.95
C LYS A 489 44.38 4.82 -76.91
N ASP A 490 43.78 4.35 -75.82
CA ASP A 490 43.56 2.91 -75.53
C ASP A 490 42.80 2.17 -76.66
N GLY A 491 41.82 2.84 -77.29
CA GLY A 491 41.07 2.27 -78.43
C GLY A 491 41.86 2.15 -79.73
N GLU A 492 42.88 3.00 -79.94
CA GLU A 492 43.76 2.93 -81.12
C GLU A 492 44.82 1.83 -80.93
N LEU A 493 45.32 1.66 -79.71
CA LEU A 493 46.26 0.60 -79.35
C LEU A 493 45.64 -0.79 -79.46
N GLU A 494 44.37 -0.92 -79.06
CA GLU A 494 43.61 -2.15 -79.20
C GLU A 494 43.44 -2.56 -80.68
N ASP A 495 43.23 -1.58 -81.57
CA ASP A 495 43.11 -1.81 -83.01
C ASP A 495 44.47 -2.25 -83.62
N VAL A 496 45.58 -1.66 -83.16
CA VAL A 496 46.96 -2.06 -83.55
C VAL A 496 47.26 -3.50 -83.11
N MET A 497 46.98 -3.86 -81.86
CA MET A 497 47.19 -5.23 -81.37
C MET A 497 46.30 -6.24 -82.10
N SER A 498 45.06 -5.87 -82.43
CA SER A 498 44.15 -6.74 -83.20
C SER A 498 44.69 -7.02 -84.61
N LYS A 499 45.30 -6.03 -85.28
CA LYS A 499 45.91 -6.16 -86.61
C LYS A 499 47.17 -7.03 -86.59
N VAL A 500 48.01 -6.89 -85.56
CA VAL A 500 49.16 -7.78 -85.33
C VAL A 500 48.73 -9.23 -85.08
N THR A 501 47.61 -9.44 -84.37
CA THR A 501 47.10 -10.78 -84.04
C THR A 501 46.42 -11.48 -85.24
N THR A 502 45.84 -10.72 -86.17
CA THR A 502 45.10 -11.24 -87.34
C THR A 502 45.95 -11.40 -88.61
N GLY A 503 47.22 -10.99 -88.59
CA GLY A 503 48.19 -11.33 -89.64
C GLY A 503 47.92 -10.66 -90.99
N SER A 504 47.67 -9.35 -90.98
CA SER A 504 47.66 -8.54 -92.21
C SER A 504 49.06 -7.98 -92.44
N GLU A 505 49.62 -8.22 -93.63
CA GLU A 505 51.01 -7.98 -94.04
C GLU A 505 51.55 -6.60 -93.66
N VAL A 506 52.61 -6.59 -92.85
CA VAL A 506 53.67 -5.59 -92.88
C VAL A 506 54.99 -6.36 -92.95
N GLU A 507 55.68 -6.29 -94.09
CA GLU A 507 56.98 -6.92 -94.32
C GLU A 507 58.07 -6.22 -93.49
N VAL A 508 58.45 -6.76 -92.33
CA VAL A 508 59.86 -6.78 -91.86
C VAL A 508 60.08 -7.95 -90.89
N GLY A 509 60.89 -8.94 -91.28
CA GLY A 509 61.59 -9.85 -90.34
C GLY A 509 60.94 -11.21 -90.02
N PRO A 510 61.73 -12.21 -89.55
CA PRO A 510 61.39 -13.64 -89.57
C PRO A 510 60.25 -14.01 -88.61
N PRO A 511 59.54 -15.15 -88.85
CA PRO A 511 58.22 -15.39 -88.29
C PRO A 511 58.29 -15.69 -86.79
N LEU A 512 57.72 -14.80 -85.98
CA LEU A 512 57.47 -15.06 -84.56
C LEU A 512 56.36 -16.11 -84.43
N ARG A 513 56.68 -17.26 -83.84
CA ARG A 513 55.70 -18.28 -83.42
C ARG A 513 54.65 -17.61 -82.53
N ARG A 514 53.39 -17.57 -83.00
CA ARG A 514 52.21 -17.11 -82.25
C ARG A 514 52.20 -17.68 -80.84
N ARG A 515 52.44 -16.84 -79.83
CA ARG A 515 52.31 -17.23 -78.42
C ARG A 515 51.65 -16.18 -77.54
N VAL A 516 51.17 -15.04 -78.04
CA VAL A 516 50.39 -14.09 -77.22
C VAL A 516 49.20 -13.57 -78.01
N TRP A 517 48.01 -13.60 -77.41
CA TRP A 517 46.81 -13.00 -77.99
C TRP A 517 45.88 -12.45 -76.90
N VAL A 518 45.03 -11.49 -77.27
CA VAL A 518 44.08 -10.87 -76.35
C VAL A 518 42.77 -11.65 -76.37
N LYS A 519 42.30 -12.11 -75.22
CA LYS A 519 40.98 -12.76 -75.07
C LYS A 519 40.12 -11.98 -74.08
N ALA A 520 38.85 -11.78 -74.41
CA ALA A 520 37.88 -11.25 -73.45
C ALA A 520 37.52 -12.32 -72.40
N ASN A 521 37.65 -11.99 -71.12
CA ASN A 521 37.28 -12.84 -70.01
C ASN A 521 35.75 -12.98 -69.97
N GLU A 522 35.27 -14.23 -70.04
CA GLU A 522 33.86 -14.56 -70.26
C GLU A 522 32.95 -14.18 -69.07
N MET A 523 33.50 -13.95 -67.87
CA MET A 523 32.69 -13.62 -66.69
C MET A 523 32.50 -12.11 -66.46
N ASN A 524 33.46 -11.28 -66.84
CA ASN A 524 33.43 -9.84 -66.55
C ASN A 524 33.63 -8.95 -67.79
N GLY A 525 33.83 -9.55 -68.98
CA GLY A 525 34.01 -8.86 -70.25
C GLY A 525 35.35 -8.13 -70.41
N ARG A 526 36.29 -8.28 -69.46
CA ARG A 526 37.57 -7.58 -69.46
C ARG A 526 38.55 -8.28 -70.41
N LYS A 527 39.25 -7.54 -71.26
CA LYS A 527 40.21 -8.10 -72.21
C LYS A 527 41.55 -8.35 -71.52
N GLU A 528 42.05 -9.58 -71.59
CA GLU A 528 43.29 -10.03 -70.96
C GLU A 528 44.27 -10.52 -72.04
N LEU A 529 45.56 -10.23 -71.86
CA LEU A 529 46.64 -10.75 -72.69
C LEU A 529 47.02 -12.14 -72.19
N VAL A 530 46.82 -13.16 -73.03
CA VAL A 530 47.13 -14.54 -72.70
C VAL A 530 48.35 -14.97 -73.51
N SER A 531 49.40 -15.41 -72.83
CA SER A 531 50.55 -16.04 -73.46
C SER A 531 50.45 -17.57 -73.38
N ALA A 532 50.86 -18.27 -74.44
CA ALA A 532 51.03 -19.74 -74.45
C ALA A 532 52.41 -20.17 -73.92
#